data_AF-A0A378RJX3-F1
#
_entry.id   AF-A0A378RJX3-F1
#
_cell.length_a   1.000
_cell.length_b   1.000
_cell.length_c   1.000
_cell.angle_alpha   90.00
_cell.angle_beta   90.00
_cell.angle_gamma   90.00
#
_symmetry.space_group_name_H-M   'P 1'
#
loop_
_entity.id
_entity.type
_entity.pdbx_description
1 polymer ?
#
loop_
_entity_poly.entity_id
_entity_poly.type
_entity_poly.pdbx_seq_one_letter_code
_entity_poly.pdbx_strand_id
1 'polypeptide(L)'
;MEHYQKHLFFIDSGVTVAVDKEINALQRRFGFSEEMRKLILIQTQSGSEKANYLGKRERKKEPTVMQWYTFDGVDEVWDIIERNEDCILSDYLFVFAQDQEGNQYAEITKGKRKGHIVWLNALCYADVDSLEELIEERLEQLGASPLWMDEELIFNLLYTDHQMVEIRANSLDLFLA
;
A
#
# COMPACT_ATOMS: atom_id res chain seq x y z
N MET A 1 14.40 30.31 -13.02
CA MET A 1 14.66 29.36 -14.13
C MET A 1 14.47 27.90 -13.73
N GLU A 2 14.57 27.53 -12.45
CA GLU A 2 14.33 26.14 -11.99
C GLU A 2 12.87 25.65 -12.16
N HIS A 3 11.87 26.53 -12.01
CA HIS A 3 10.46 26.17 -12.21
C HIS A 3 10.12 25.80 -13.66
N TYR A 4 10.84 26.37 -14.64
CA TYR A 4 10.64 26.07 -16.06
C TYR A 4 11.23 24.71 -16.43
N GLN A 5 12.33 24.30 -15.79
CA GLN A 5 12.95 23.00 -16.00
C GLN A 5 12.14 21.84 -15.40
N LYS A 6 11.47 22.04 -14.26
CA LYS A 6 10.49 21.05 -13.75
C LYS A 6 9.38 20.81 -14.76
N HIS A 7 8.81 21.87 -15.36
CA HIS A 7 7.74 21.73 -16.35
C HIS A 7 8.19 21.07 -17.67
N LEU A 8 9.45 21.21 -18.08
CA LEU A 8 9.99 20.52 -19.25
C LEU A 8 10.18 19.01 -19.04
N PHE A 9 10.49 18.55 -17.82
CA PHE A 9 10.56 17.11 -17.50
C PHE A 9 9.20 16.40 -17.60
N PHE A 10 8.10 17.11 -17.33
CA PHE A 10 6.74 16.56 -17.40
C PHE A 10 6.17 16.46 -18.82
N ILE A 11 6.68 17.24 -19.79
CA ILE A 11 6.15 17.27 -21.16
C ILE A 11 6.83 16.20 -22.04
N ASP A 12 8.09 15.86 -21.79
CA ASP A 12 8.85 14.86 -22.57
C ASP A 12 8.64 13.40 -22.11
N SER A 13 7.90 13.17 -21.02
CA SER A 13 7.66 11.83 -20.43
C SER A 13 6.28 11.24 -20.75
N GLY A 14 5.43 11.93 -21.51
CA GLY A 14 4.08 11.44 -21.85
C GLY A 14 3.09 11.44 -20.68
N VAL A 15 3.43 12.09 -19.55
CA VAL A 15 2.51 12.29 -18.43
C VAL A 15 1.41 13.23 -18.87
N THR A 16 0.19 12.71 -19.03
CA THR A 16 -0.95 13.60 -19.20
C THR A 16 -1.20 14.32 -17.87
N VAL A 17 -1.46 15.63 -17.93
CA VAL A 17 -1.84 16.44 -16.76
C VAL A 17 -3.07 15.85 -16.03
N ALA A 18 -3.87 15.02 -16.71
CA ALA A 18 -5.00 14.30 -16.14
C ALA A 18 -4.56 13.19 -15.17
N VAL A 19 -3.69 12.27 -15.61
CA VAL A 19 -3.18 11.16 -14.78
C VAL A 19 -2.49 11.68 -13.53
N ASP A 20 -1.68 12.73 -13.65
CA ASP A 20 -1.03 13.34 -12.50
C ASP A 20 -2.05 13.93 -11.50
N LYS A 21 -3.13 14.56 -11.99
CA LYS A 21 -4.18 15.08 -11.11
C LYS A 21 -4.95 13.99 -10.39
N GLU A 22 -5.21 12.86 -11.05
CA GLU A 22 -5.91 11.72 -10.46
C GLU A 22 -5.06 11.05 -9.39
N ILE A 23 -3.78 10.81 -9.67
CA ILE A 23 -2.84 10.27 -8.67
C ILE A 23 -2.68 11.24 -7.49
N ASN A 24 -2.65 12.55 -7.73
CA ASN A 24 -2.66 13.56 -6.66
C ASN A 24 -3.96 13.52 -5.83
N ALA A 25 -5.10 13.27 -6.46
CA ALA A 25 -6.37 13.13 -5.76
C ALA A 25 -6.38 11.85 -4.88
N LEU A 26 -5.85 10.74 -5.41
CA LEU A 26 -5.66 9.51 -4.64
C LEU A 26 -4.74 9.71 -3.44
N GLN A 27 -3.62 10.39 -3.62
CA GLN A 27 -2.68 10.67 -2.52
C GLN A 27 -3.36 11.46 -1.41
N ARG A 28 -4.24 12.41 -1.76
CA ARG A 28 -5.02 13.17 -0.76
C ARG A 28 -6.07 12.31 -0.08
N ARG A 29 -6.69 11.37 -0.80
CA ARG A 29 -7.73 10.48 -0.30
C ARG A 29 -7.17 9.44 0.67
N PHE A 30 -6.11 8.73 0.27
CA PHE A 30 -5.54 7.62 1.02
C PHE A 30 -4.32 7.99 1.86
N GLY A 31 -3.72 9.17 1.65
CA GLY A 31 -2.69 9.73 2.52
C GLY A 31 -1.30 9.11 2.40
N PHE A 32 -1.02 8.35 1.33
CA PHE A 32 0.27 7.70 1.08
C PHE A 32 1.40 8.69 0.73
N SER A 33 2.65 8.21 0.80
CA SER A 33 3.86 9.01 0.63
C SER A 33 4.04 9.63 -0.75
N GLU A 34 4.91 10.62 -0.83
CA GLU A 34 5.31 11.21 -2.11
C GLU A 34 6.14 10.23 -2.96
N GLU A 35 6.88 9.34 -2.31
CA GLU A 35 7.64 8.25 -2.91
C GLU A 35 6.70 7.26 -3.60
N MET A 36 5.62 6.86 -2.92
CA MET A 36 4.59 5.99 -3.50
C MET A 36 3.88 6.67 -4.68
N ARG A 37 3.55 7.96 -4.56
CA ARG A 37 2.99 8.76 -5.66
C ARG A 37 3.86 8.71 -6.92
N LYS A 38 5.17 8.93 -6.75
CA LYS A 38 6.15 8.87 -7.86
C LYS A 38 6.21 7.46 -8.46
N LEU A 39 6.16 6.42 -7.64
CA LEU A 39 6.20 5.05 -8.11
C LEU A 39 4.99 4.70 -8.99
N ILE A 40 3.78 5.01 -8.54
CA ILE A 40 2.53 4.81 -9.31
C ILE A 40 2.63 5.56 -10.64
N LEU A 41 3.09 6.82 -10.60
CA LEU A 41 3.27 7.63 -11.80
C LEU A 41 4.26 7.02 -12.81
N ILE A 42 5.35 6.39 -12.33
CA ILE A 42 6.33 5.68 -13.18
C ILE A 42 5.72 4.39 -13.74
N GLN A 43 4.93 3.65 -12.96
CA GLN A 43 4.27 2.41 -13.38
C GLN A 43 3.27 2.68 -14.51
N THR A 44 2.42 3.70 -14.36
CA THR A 44 1.45 4.10 -15.40
C THR A 44 2.14 4.49 -16.71
N GLN A 45 3.35 5.07 -16.66
CA GLN A 45 4.12 5.41 -17.87
C GLN A 45 4.80 4.21 -18.53
N SER A 46 5.20 3.21 -17.75
CA SER A 46 6.03 2.10 -18.23
C SER A 46 5.25 1.01 -18.97
N GLY A 47 3.91 1.07 -18.94
CA GLY A 47 3.02 0.00 -19.39
C GLY A 47 3.03 -1.19 -18.42
N SER A 48 1.86 -1.81 -18.21
CA SER A 48 1.66 -2.93 -17.28
C SER A 48 2.65 -4.10 -17.48
N GLU A 49 3.10 -4.32 -18.73
CA GLU A 49 4.09 -5.35 -19.06
C GLU A 49 5.45 -5.19 -18.36
N LYS A 50 5.84 -3.98 -17.92
CA LYS A 50 7.12 -3.74 -17.23
C LYS A 50 7.01 -3.58 -15.71
N ALA A 51 5.83 -3.23 -15.18
CA ALA A 51 5.62 -3.06 -13.74
C ALA A 51 5.87 -4.36 -12.96
N ASN A 52 5.52 -5.52 -13.55
CA ASN A 52 5.75 -6.85 -12.99
C ASN A 52 7.23 -7.31 -13.01
N TYR A 53 8.16 -6.50 -13.55
CA TYR A 53 9.59 -6.84 -13.64
C TYR A 53 10.48 -6.05 -12.67
N LEU A 54 9.96 -5.04 -11.97
CA LEU A 54 10.75 -4.25 -11.02
C LEU A 54 11.15 -5.04 -9.75
N GLY A 55 10.55 -6.21 -9.50
CA GLY A 55 10.92 -7.12 -8.41
C GLY A 55 12.02 -8.13 -8.72
N LYS A 56 12.64 -8.12 -9.91
CA LYS A 56 13.63 -9.14 -10.32
C LYS A 56 15.07 -8.64 -10.23
N ARG A 57 15.58 -8.40 -9.01
CA ARG A 57 17.03 -8.39 -8.73
C ARG A 57 17.34 -9.10 -7.39
N GLU A 58 17.62 -10.41 -7.51
CA GLU A 58 18.48 -11.32 -6.72
C GLU A 58 18.66 -11.07 -5.18
N ARG A 59 18.59 -12.02 -4.22
CA ARG A 59 18.98 -13.45 -4.15
C ARG A 59 18.59 -14.02 -2.75
N LYS A 60 18.27 -15.33 -2.70
CA LYS A 60 18.17 -16.27 -1.53
C LYS A 60 16.87 -16.27 -0.70
N LYS A 61 16.29 -17.48 -0.60
CA LYS A 61 14.91 -17.85 -0.23
C LYS A 61 13.94 -17.59 -1.38
N GLU A 62 13.07 -18.57 -1.63
CA GLU A 62 12.17 -18.62 -2.78
C GLU A 62 11.50 -17.24 -2.96
N PRO A 63 11.62 -16.60 -4.13
CA PRO A 63 11.09 -15.26 -4.28
C PRO A 63 9.58 -15.39 -4.29
N THR A 64 8.92 -15.04 -3.19
CA THR A 64 7.49 -14.78 -3.22
C THR A 64 7.30 -13.70 -4.29
N VAL A 65 6.70 -14.09 -5.42
CA VAL A 65 6.57 -13.19 -6.57
C VAL A 65 5.56 -12.13 -6.19
N MET A 66 6.05 -10.93 -5.86
CA MET A 66 5.22 -9.76 -5.60
C MET A 66 4.67 -9.22 -6.92
N GLN A 67 3.37 -9.06 -6.97
CA GLN A 67 2.59 -8.52 -8.10
C GLN A 67 2.02 -7.17 -7.69
N TRP A 68 2.26 -6.16 -8.52
CA TRP A 68 1.87 -4.78 -8.23
C TRP A 68 0.46 -4.52 -8.74
N TYR A 69 -0.34 -3.80 -7.95
CA TYR A 69 -1.59 -3.25 -8.47
C TYR A 69 -1.31 -2.14 -9.48
N THR A 70 -2.14 -2.05 -10.51
CA THR A 70 -2.00 -1.09 -11.59
C THR A 70 -2.94 0.10 -11.42
N PHE A 71 -2.52 1.23 -11.98
CA PHE A 71 -3.32 2.44 -12.12
C PHE A 71 -3.59 2.65 -13.62
N ASP A 72 -4.19 1.66 -14.26
CA ASP A 72 -4.61 1.72 -15.66
C ASP A 72 -6.08 1.31 -15.87
N GLY A 73 -6.73 0.72 -14.85
CA GLY A 73 -8.13 0.32 -14.89
C GLY A 73 -8.45 -0.74 -15.95
N VAL A 74 -7.43 -1.46 -16.44
CA VAL A 74 -7.62 -2.46 -17.50
C VAL A 74 -8.11 -3.79 -16.93
N ASP A 75 -7.65 -4.14 -15.73
CA ASP A 75 -8.05 -5.34 -15.01
C ASP A 75 -8.50 -4.93 -13.61
N GLU A 76 -9.81 -4.99 -13.37
CA GLU A 76 -10.46 -4.70 -12.07
C GLU A 76 -9.79 -5.48 -10.93
N VAL A 77 -9.35 -6.72 -11.19
CA VAL A 77 -8.66 -7.56 -10.19
C VAL A 77 -7.34 -6.95 -9.72
N TRP A 78 -6.68 -6.18 -10.59
CA TRP A 78 -5.40 -5.55 -10.31
C TRP A 78 -5.49 -4.04 -10.15
N ASP A 79 -6.68 -3.46 -10.12
CA ASP A 79 -6.85 -2.02 -9.96
C ASP A 79 -6.53 -1.57 -8.53
N ILE A 80 -5.57 -0.65 -8.40
CA ILE A 80 -5.12 -0.13 -7.11
C ILE A 80 -6.19 0.71 -6.41
N ILE A 81 -7.09 1.37 -7.15
CA ILE A 81 -8.20 2.15 -6.61
C ILE A 81 -9.20 1.20 -5.99
N GLU A 82 -9.73 0.25 -6.78
CA GLU A 82 -10.73 -0.71 -6.31
C GLU A 82 -10.21 -1.48 -5.10
N ARG A 83 -8.95 -1.94 -5.15
CA ARG A 83 -8.33 -2.64 -4.02
C ARG A 83 -8.31 -1.82 -2.72
N ASN A 84 -8.07 -0.52 -2.81
CA ASN A 84 -8.06 0.35 -1.63
C ASN A 84 -9.45 0.83 -1.23
N GLU A 85 -10.45 0.76 -2.11
CA GLU A 85 -11.85 1.00 -1.76
C GLU A 85 -12.46 -0.19 -1.00
N ASP A 86 -12.08 -1.42 -1.37
CA ASP A 86 -12.55 -2.65 -0.73
C ASP A 86 -11.77 -3.02 0.55
N CYS A 87 -10.65 -2.35 0.81
CA CYS A 87 -9.81 -2.66 1.97
C CYS A 87 -10.40 -2.07 3.25
N ILE A 88 -10.81 -2.90 4.20
CA ILE A 88 -11.28 -2.46 5.53
C ILE A 88 -10.23 -1.65 6.32
N LEU A 89 -8.95 -1.73 5.92
CA LEU A 89 -7.83 -1.01 6.53
C LEU A 89 -7.42 0.25 5.75
N SER A 90 -8.16 0.64 4.70
CA SER A 90 -7.81 1.76 3.80
C SER A 90 -7.61 3.10 4.51
N ASP A 91 -8.23 3.27 5.67
CA ASP A 91 -8.07 4.45 6.51
C ASP A 91 -6.69 4.54 7.17
N TYR A 92 -5.95 3.44 7.27
CA TYR A 92 -4.67 3.34 7.97
C TYR A 92 -3.53 2.85 7.07
N LEU A 93 -3.88 2.18 5.98
CA LEU A 93 -2.97 1.51 5.08
C LEU A 93 -3.33 1.85 3.64
N PHE A 94 -2.30 1.98 2.80
CA PHE A 94 -2.45 2.05 1.36
C PHE A 94 -1.84 0.79 0.73
N VAL A 95 -2.67 -0.10 0.21
CA VAL A 95 -2.28 -1.39 -0.37
C VAL A 95 -1.79 -1.17 -1.80
N PHE A 96 -0.62 -1.71 -2.14
CA PHE A 96 0.02 -1.45 -3.44
C PHE A 96 0.56 -2.70 -4.15
N ALA A 97 0.65 -3.84 -3.47
CA ALA A 97 1.00 -5.10 -4.10
C ALA A 97 0.44 -6.30 -3.33
N GLN A 98 0.49 -7.48 -3.95
CA GLN A 98 0.23 -8.75 -3.28
C GLN A 98 1.22 -9.83 -3.72
N ASP A 99 1.40 -10.85 -2.89
CA ASP A 99 2.15 -12.05 -3.25
C ASP A 99 1.24 -13.16 -3.83
N GLN A 100 1.85 -14.29 -4.21
CA GLN A 100 1.11 -15.43 -4.80
C GLN A 100 0.17 -16.14 -3.82
N GLU A 101 0.36 -15.93 -2.51
CA GLU A 101 -0.48 -16.49 -1.46
C GLU A 101 -1.65 -15.55 -1.10
N GLY A 102 -1.72 -14.38 -1.75
CA GLY A 102 -2.73 -13.35 -1.52
C GLY A 102 -2.39 -12.38 -0.39
N ASN A 103 -1.23 -12.52 0.25
CA ASN A 103 -0.80 -11.58 1.29
C ASN A 103 -0.42 -10.25 0.65
N GLN A 104 -0.68 -9.17 1.36
CA GLN A 104 -0.69 -7.83 0.77
C GLN A 104 0.47 -6.99 1.29
N TYR A 105 1.02 -6.15 0.43
CA TYR A 105 1.98 -5.12 0.82
C TYR A 105 1.29 -3.78 0.85
N ALA A 106 1.51 -3.04 1.94
CA ALA A 106 0.88 -1.75 2.14
C ALA A 106 1.82 -0.74 2.80
N GLU A 107 1.56 0.54 2.56
CA GLU A 107 2.20 1.65 3.26
C GLU A 107 1.30 2.10 4.42
N ILE A 108 1.88 2.30 5.61
CA ILE A 108 1.18 2.94 6.73
C ILE A 108 0.95 4.43 6.41
N THR A 109 -0.29 4.90 6.46
CA THR A 109 -0.64 6.28 6.03
C THR A 109 -0.88 7.26 7.19
N LYS A 110 -1.01 6.75 8.42
CA LYS A 110 -1.30 7.52 9.65
C LYS A 110 -0.42 7.11 10.84
N GLY A 111 -0.42 7.95 11.88
CA GLY A 111 0.29 7.69 13.14
C GLY A 111 1.81 7.78 13.05
N LYS A 112 2.51 7.32 14.10
CA LYS A 112 3.97 7.46 14.24
C LYS A 112 4.78 6.66 13.21
N ARG A 113 4.19 5.59 12.65
CA ARG A 113 4.84 4.70 11.66
C ARG A 113 4.48 5.05 10.22
N LYS A 114 3.91 6.22 9.96
CA LYS A 114 3.60 6.69 8.60
C LYS A 114 4.81 6.52 7.67
N GLY A 115 4.57 5.99 6.47
CA GLY A 115 5.57 5.69 5.45
C GLY A 115 6.25 4.33 5.59
N HIS A 116 6.05 3.60 6.69
CA HIS A 116 6.57 2.24 6.81
C HIS A 116 5.83 1.29 5.88
N ILE A 117 6.55 0.31 5.35
CA ILE A 117 6.01 -0.74 4.49
C ILE A 117 5.75 -1.98 5.34
N VAL A 118 4.54 -2.49 5.23
CA VAL A 118 4.07 -3.67 5.95
C VAL A 118 3.64 -4.76 5.00
N TRP A 119 3.72 -6.00 5.49
CA TRP A 119 3.14 -7.20 4.89
C TRP A 119 1.94 -7.61 5.73
N LEU A 120 0.80 -7.83 5.08
CA LEU A 120 -0.49 -8.16 5.68
C LEU A 120 -0.81 -9.62 5.36
N ASN A 121 -0.96 -10.43 6.39
CA ASN A 121 -1.39 -11.82 6.25
C ASN A 121 -2.88 -11.85 5.91
N ALA A 122 -3.23 -12.23 4.68
CA ALA A 122 -4.62 -12.22 4.22
C ALA A 122 -5.52 -13.14 5.05
N LEU A 123 -4.98 -14.27 5.52
CA LEU A 123 -5.75 -15.24 6.32
C LEU A 123 -6.18 -14.69 7.68
N CYS A 124 -5.59 -13.60 8.15
CA CYS A 124 -5.91 -13.02 9.45
C CYS A 124 -7.10 -12.04 9.42
N TYR A 125 -7.60 -11.66 8.25
CA TYR A 125 -8.73 -10.73 8.12
C TYR A 125 -9.64 -11.02 6.91
N ALA A 126 -9.43 -12.13 6.19
CA ALA A 126 -10.21 -12.46 4.99
C ALA A 126 -11.71 -12.68 5.24
N ASP A 127 -12.06 -13.16 6.43
CA ASP A 127 -13.45 -13.47 6.81
C ASP A 127 -14.14 -12.31 7.56
N VAL A 128 -13.47 -11.15 7.66
CA VAL A 128 -13.96 -10.01 8.44
C VAL A 128 -14.56 -8.97 7.53
N ASP A 129 -15.80 -8.55 7.81
CA ASP A 129 -16.59 -7.68 6.93
C ASP A 129 -16.34 -6.18 7.21
N SER A 130 -15.79 -5.83 8.38
CA SER A 130 -15.56 -4.43 8.78
C SER A 130 -14.35 -4.23 9.70
N LEU A 131 -13.85 -2.99 9.76
CA LEU A 131 -12.78 -2.62 10.68
C LEU A 131 -13.21 -2.77 12.15
N GLU A 132 -14.45 -2.41 12.45
CA GLU A 132 -15.05 -2.53 13.78
C GLU A 132 -15.06 -3.99 14.26
N GLU A 133 -15.54 -4.91 13.41
CA GLU A 133 -15.54 -6.34 13.70
C GLU A 133 -14.12 -6.87 13.95
N LEU A 134 -13.15 -6.47 13.11
CA LEU A 134 -11.74 -6.84 13.31
C LEU A 134 -11.23 -6.38 14.68
N ILE A 135 -11.54 -5.15 15.07
CA ILE A 135 -11.11 -4.59 16.35
C ILE A 135 -11.76 -5.35 17.51
N GLU A 136 -13.06 -5.63 17.44
CA GLU A 136 -13.80 -6.38 18.47
C GLU A 136 -13.22 -7.78 18.66
N GLU A 137 -13.02 -8.54 17.58
CA GLU A 137 -12.41 -9.88 17.63
C GLU A 137 -11.02 -9.86 18.29
N ARG A 138 -10.20 -8.85 17.96
CA ARG A 138 -8.85 -8.73 18.51
C ARG A 138 -8.86 -8.32 19.98
N LEU A 139 -9.75 -7.44 20.39
CA LEU A 139 -9.92 -7.06 21.79
C LEU A 139 -10.39 -8.24 22.64
N GLU A 140 -11.31 -9.06 22.12
CA GLU A 140 -11.74 -10.30 22.77
C GLU A 140 -10.59 -11.29 22.93
N GLN A 141 -9.80 -11.52 21.88
CA GLN A 141 -8.63 -12.40 21.93
C GLN A 141 -7.59 -11.95 22.96
N LEU A 142 -7.42 -10.64 23.12
CA LEU A 142 -6.46 -10.05 24.07
C LEU A 142 -7.01 -9.89 25.48
N GLY A 143 -8.31 -10.12 25.71
CA GLY A 143 -8.97 -9.82 26.98
C GLY A 143 -8.87 -8.35 27.38
N ALA A 144 -8.76 -7.44 26.39
CA ALA A 144 -8.58 -6.01 26.57
C ALA A 144 -9.90 -5.25 26.43
N SER A 145 -10.05 -4.13 27.16
CA SER A 145 -11.24 -3.29 27.08
C SER A 145 -11.14 -2.27 25.94
N PRO A 146 -12.22 -1.98 25.19
CA PRO A 146 -12.23 -1.02 24.07
C PRO A 146 -11.90 0.44 24.44
N LEU A 147 -11.72 0.76 25.72
CA LEU A 147 -11.43 2.12 26.21
C LEU A 147 -10.02 2.65 25.88
N TRP A 148 -9.24 1.91 25.08
CA TRP A 148 -7.84 2.21 24.74
C TRP A 148 -7.69 2.61 23.26
N MET A 149 -8.69 3.28 22.70
CA MET A 149 -8.68 3.81 21.31
C MET A 149 -7.66 4.95 21.16
N ASP A 150 -6.38 4.61 21.11
CA ASP A 150 -5.33 5.45 20.55
C ASP A 150 -5.23 5.17 19.04
N GLU A 151 -4.78 6.13 18.22
CA GLU A 151 -4.47 5.89 16.81
C GLU A 151 -3.39 4.80 16.65
N GLU A 152 -2.62 4.52 17.70
CA GLU A 152 -1.70 3.39 17.76
C GLU A 152 -2.34 2.04 18.09
N LEU A 153 -3.61 2.01 18.52
CA LEU A 153 -4.32 0.79 18.89
C LEU A 153 -4.42 -0.16 17.69
N ILE A 154 -4.79 0.32 16.49
CA ILE A 154 -4.84 -0.54 15.29
C ILE A 154 -3.49 -1.19 15.08
N PHE A 155 -2.41 -0.43 15.05
CA PHE A 155 -1.09 -1.02 14.86
C PHE A 155 -0.75 -2.01 15.97
N ASN A 156 -1.02 -1.70 17.24
CA ASN A 156 -0.76 -2.62 18.35
C ASN A 156 -1.64 -3.89 18.32
N LEU A 157 -2.90 -3.81 17.87
CA LEU A 157 -3.81 -4.95 17.68
C LEU A 157 -3.35 -5.83 16.51
N LEU A 158 -2.74 -5.23 15.49
CA LEU A 158 -2.23 -5.90 14.30
C LEU A 158 -0.88 -6.65 14.53
N TYR A 159 -0.14 -6.35 15.61
CA TYR A 159 1.15 -7.00 15.97
C TYR A 159 1.03 -8.19 16.95
N THR A 160 -0.18 -8.67 17.25
CA THR A 160 -0.42 -9.77 18.19
C THR A 160 0.16 -11.10 17.70
N ASP A 161 0.15 -12.15 18.55
CA ASP A 161 0.85 -13.43 18.36
C ASP A 161 0.56 -14.20 17.04
N HIS A 162 -0.42 -13.75 16.26
CA HIS A 162 -0.73 -14.27 14.92
C HIS A 162 -0.17 -13.42 13.76
N GLN A 163 0.58 -12.36 14.07
CA GLN A 163 1.24 -11.41 13.16
C GLN A 163 0.46 -11.15 11.88
N MET A 164 -0.73 -10.56 12.05
CA MET A 164 -1.51 -10.06 10.92
C MET A 164 -0.70 -9.05 10.10
N VAL A 165 0.16 -8.27 10.76
CA VAL A 165 1.00 -7.26 10.12
C VAL A 165 2.46 -7.41 10.53
N GLU A 166 3.34 -7.50 9.55
CA GLU A 166 4.79 -7.53 9.71
C GLU A 166 5.42 -6.29 9.05
N ILE A 167 6.29 -5.55 9.76
CA ILE A 167 7.06 -4.47 9.13
C ILE A 167 8.13 -5.08 8.23
N ARG A 168 8.09 -4.73 6.95
CA ARG A 168 9.11 -5.11 5.96
C ARG A 168 10.19 -4.05 5.80
N ALA A 169 9.82 -2.77 5.87
CA ALA A 169 10.76 -1.66 5.78
C ALA A 169 10.20 -0.39 6.44
N ASN A 170 11.10 0.54 6.79
CA ASN A 170 10.70 1.82 7.37
C ASN A 170 10.39 2.91 6.33
N SER A 171 10.63 2.63 5.04
CA SER A 171 10.29 3.49 3.90
C SER A 171 10.17 2.69 2.62
N LEU A 172 9.50 3.26 1.61
CA LEU A 172 9.41 2.65 0.27
C LEU A 172 10.79 2.51 -0.38
N ASP A 173 11.66 3.50 -0.24
CA ASP A 173 13.02 3.46 -0.81
C ASP A 173 13.83 2.27 -0.25
N LEU A 174 13.73 2.01 1.06
CA LEU A 174 14.40 0.89 1.69
C LEU A 174 13.79 -0.46 1.31
N PHE A 175 12.49 -0.48 1.02
CA PHE A 175 11.80 -1.68 0.56
C PHE A 175 12.21 -2.08 -0.87
N LEU A 176 12.50 -1.09 -1.72
CA LEU A 176 12.87 -1.29 -3.13
C LEU A 176 14.38 -1.50 -3.36
N ALA A 177 15.22 -1.30 -2.33
CA ALA A 177 16.68 -1.37 -2.39
C ALA A 177 17.22 -2.81 -2.31
#